data_AF-A0A452XUG2-F1
#
_entry.id   AF-A0A452XUG2-F1
#
_cell.length_a   1.000
_cell.length_b   1.000
_cell.length_c   1.000
_cell.angle_alpha   90.00
_cell.angle_beta   90.00
_cell.angle_gamma   90.00
#
_symmetry.space_group_name_H-M   'P 1'
#
loop_
_entity.id
_entity.type
_entity.pdbx_description
1 polymer ?
#
loop_
_entity_poly.entity_id
_entity_poly.type
_entity_poly.pdbx_seq_one_letter_code
_entity_poly.pdbx_strand_id
1 'polypeptide(L)'
;AAPPASPVAAPAPGARAGAKGELEAFLEVVPARMRRELALHPEVWELVEVVMDLGRRPLARFPSGDWVISDQPVTADDLRQAVSKVGNFSEDNRSGINHSLHRISAIRNRKANIIGLTCRVGRAISGSAEMIRDLVVGGGSILVIGPPGVGKTTLIREIARILADEGKKRVIIVDTSNEIGGDGDVPHSGIGRSRRMQVPKVTMQHN
;
A
#
# COMPACT_ATOMS: atom_id res chain seq x y z
N ALA A 1 19.63 26.12 17.39
CA ALA A 1 18.64 25.18 17.97
C ALA A 1 17.61 24.86 16.88
N ALA A 2 17.43 23.59 16.53
CA ALA A 2 16.40 23.18 15.58
C ALA A 2 15.01 23.38 16.22
N PRO A 3 13.98 23.81 15.46
CA PRO A 3 12.65 23.98 16.01
C PRO A 3 12.06 22.61 16.38
N PRO A 4 11.23 22.54 17.44
CA PRO A 4 10.57 21.30 17.83
C PRO A 4 9.61 20.85 16.72
N ALA A 5 9.67 19.55 16.39
CA ALA A 5 8.73 18.92 15.48
C ALA A 5 7.30 19.15 15.98
N SER A 6 6.44 19.71 15.11
CA SER A 6 5.02 19.89 15.41
C SER A 6 4.36 18.50 15.59
N PRO A 7 3.47 18.33 16.58
CA PRO A 7 2.81 17.06 16.80
C PRO A 7 1.91 16.76 15.59
N VAL A 8 2.16 15.63 14.93
CA VAL A 8 1.31 15.12 13.85
C VAL A 8 -0.08 14.89 14.44
N ALA A 9 -1.08 15.62 13.95
CA ALA A 9 -2.46 15.53 14.41
C ALA A 9 -2.95 14.08 14.29
N ALA A 10 -3.59 13.58 15.35
CA ALA A 10 -4.15 12.23 15.37
C ALA A 10 -5.19 12.08 14.25
N PRO A 11 -5.19 10.96 13.51
CA PRO A 11 -6.13 10.75 12.42
C PRO A 11 -7.57 10.73 12.95
N ALA A 12 -8.49 11.31 12.17
CA ALA A 12 -9.92 11.34 12.48
C ALA A 12 -10.47 9.93 12.78
N PRO A 13 -11.47 9.79 13.68
CA PRO A 13 -11.95 8.49 14.15
C PRO A 13 -12.42 7.54 13.03
N GLY A 14 -12.93 8.06 11.90
CA GLY A 14 -13.28 7.26 10.72
C GLY A 14 -12.08 6.72 9.93
N ALA A 15 -10.95 7.43 9.93
CA ALA A 15 -9.71 6.99 9.27
C ALA A 15 -9.06 5.80 10.01
N ARG A 16 -9.20 5.74 11.34
CA ARG A 16 -8.72 4.59 12.14
C ARG A 16 -9.52 3.32 11.90
N ALA A 17 -10.83 3.43 11.68
CA ALA A 17 -11.68 2.26 11.38
C ALA A 17 -11.37 1.66 10.00
N GLY A 18 -11.15 2.51 8.98
CA GLY A 18 -10.70 2.07 7.65
C GLY A 18 -9.32 1.41 7.69
N ALA A 19 -8.36 2.05 8.36
CA ALA A 19 -7.01 1.51 8.55
C ALA A 19 -6.99 0.15 9.27
N LYS A 20 -7.92 -0.07 10.22
CA LYS A 20 -8.11 -1.36 10.89
C LYS A 20 -8.56 -2.45 9.93
N GLY A 21 -9.60 -2.20 9.13
CA GLY A 21 -10.07 -3.18 8.14
C GLY A 21 -9.02 -3.50 7.09
N GLU A 22 -8.22 -2.50 6.67
CA GLU A 22 -7.11 -2.71 5.73
C GLU A 22 -6.01 -3.60 6.32
N LEU A 23 -5.55 -3.31 7.54
CA LEU A 23 -4.55 -4.16 8.21
C LEU A 23 -5.06 -5.59 8.44
N GLU A 24 -6.33 -5.76 8.81
CA GLU A 24 -6.94 -7.09 8.91
C GLU A 24 -6.91 -7.84 7.57
N ALA A 25 -7.25 -7.18 6.47
CA ALA A 25 -7.15 -7.75 5.12
C ALA A 25 -5.70 -8.12 4.75
N PHE A 26 -4.71 -7.31 5.16
CA PHE A 26 -3.30 -7.66 4.99
C PHE A 26 -2.91 -8.91 5.77
N LEU A 27 -3.29 -8.98 7.05
CA LEU A 27 -2.99 -10.10 7.93
C LEU A 27 -3.64 -11.40 7.44
N GLU A 28 -4.79 -11.32 6.80
CA GLU A 28 -5.42 -12.47 6.15
C GLU A 28 -4.55 -13.08 5.05
N VAL A 29 -3.79 -12.29 4.29
CA VAL A 29 -2.87 -12.83 3.26
C VAL A 29 -1.75 -13.66 3.88
N VAL A 30 -1.32 -13.34 5.10
CA VAL A 30 -0.23 -14.04 5.77
C VAL A 30 -0.70 -15.45 6.22
N PRO A 31 0.17 -16.49 6.15
CA PRO A 31 -0.17 -17.83 6.62
C PRO A 31 -0.66 -17.84 8.07
N ALA A 32 -1.63 -18.71 8.39
CA ALA A 32 -2.36 -18.67 9.65
C ALA A 32 -1.45 -18.72 10.89
N ARG A 33 -0.37 -19.50 10.83
CA ARG A 33 0.61 -19.62 11.93
C ARG A 33 1.35 -18.30 12.21
N MET A 34 1.72 -17.56 11.16
CA MET A 34 2.44 -16.28 11.28
C MET A 34 1.48 -15.14 11.63
N ARG A 35 0.26 -15.16 11.07
CA ARG A 35 -0.81 -14.19 11.36
C ARG A 35 -1.10 -14.09 12.85
N ARG A 36 -1.17 -15.23 13.56
CA ARG A 36 -1.43 -15.24 15.00
C ARG A 36 -0.34 -14.52 15.78
N GLU A 37 0.93 -14.80 15.48
CA GLU A 37 2.07 -14.17 16.15
C GLU A 37 2.14 -12.66 15.84
N LEU A 38 1.90 -12.28 14.58
CA LEU A 38 1.81 -10.87 14.18
C LEU A 38 0.71 -10.11 14.93
N ALA A 39 -0.48 -10.70 15.07
CA ALA A 39 -1.61 -10.08 15.75
C ALA A 39 -1.36 -9.82 17.25
N LEU A 40 -0.43 -10.55 17.86
CA LEU A 40 -0.03 -10.38 19.26
C LEU A 40 1.12 -9.38 19.43
N HIS A 41 1.77 -8.95 18.34
CA HIS A 41 2.91 -8.04 18.42
C HIS A 41 2.46 -6.64 18.88
N PRO A 42 3.12 -6.01 19.88
CA PRO A 42 2.71 -4.70 20.40
C PRO A 42 2.66 -3.61 19.34
N GLU A 43 3.55 -3.68 18.35
CA GLU A 43 3.70 -2.71 17.27
C GLU A 43 2.98 -3.11 15.97
N VAL A 44 2.04 -4.07 16.00
CA VAL A 44 1.39 -4.59 14.76
C VAL A 44 0.79 -3.50 13.87
N TRP A 45 0.30 -2.40 14.47
CA TRP A 45 -0.23 -1.24 13.77
C TRP A 45 0.82 -0.46 12.96
N GLU A 46 2.09 -0.59 13.35
CA GLU A 46 3.22 0.04 12.70
C GLU A 46 3.96 -0.91 11.74
N LEU A 47 3.46 -2.13 11.55
CA LEU A 47 4.01 -3.11 10.60
C LEU A 47 4.27 -2.48 9.22
N VAL A 48 5.50 -2.61 8.74
CA VAL A 48 5.97 -2.06 7.46
C VAL A 48 5.91 -3.12 6.38
N GLU A 49 6.48 -4.29 6.65
CA GLU A 49 6.45 -5.42 5.72
C GLU A 49 6.60 -6.77 6.41
N VAL A 50 6.15 -7.83 5.73
CA VAL A 50 6.38 -9.23 6.07
C VAL A 50 7.16 -9.88 4.92
N VAL A 51 8.28 -10.50 5.25
CA VAL A 51 9.16 -11.20 4.31
C VAL A 51 9.09 -12.71 4.57
N MET A 52 8.79 -13.45 3.53
CA MET A 52 8.68 -14.91 3.57
C MET A 52 9.51 -15.52 2.44
N ASP A 53 10.68 -16.07 2.76
CA ASP A 53 11.55 -16.74 1.78
C ASP A 53 11.63 -18.23 2.10
N LEU A 54 11.40 -19.10 1.09
CA LEU A 54 11.44 -20.55 1.25
C LEU A 54 12.73 -21.02 1.95
N GLY A 55 12.57 -21.75 3.05
CA GLY A 55 13.68 -22.27 3.85
C GLY A 55 14.33 -21.27 4.81
N ARG A 56 13.83 -20.03 4.91
CA ARG A 56 14.30 -19.02 5.88
C ARG A 56 13.25 -18.74 6.94
N ARG A 57 13.66 -18.19 8.08
CA ARG A 57 12.73 -17.73 9.12
C ARG A 57 11.94 -16.52 8.59
N PRO A 58 10.61 -16.49 8.74
CA PRO A 58 9.80 -15.35 8.31
C PRO A 58 10.10 -14.12 9.17
N LEU A 59 10.17 -12.95 8.54
CA LEU A 59 10.48 -11.67 9.20
C LEU A 59 9.32 -10.69 9.07
N ALA A 60 9.06 -9.95 10.13
CA ALA A 60 8.28 -8.71 10.10
C ALA A 60 9.24 -7.54 10.26
N ARG A 61 8.98 -6.43 9.58
CA ARG A 61 9.72 -5.18 9.78
C ARG A 61 8.84 -4.14 10.41
N PHE A 62 9.36 -3.50 11.45
CA PHE A 62 8.76 -2.39 12.16
C PHE A 62 9.72 -1.19 12.12
N PRO A 63 9.26 0.03 12.45
CA PRO A 63 10.15 1.18 12.62
C PRO A 63 11.25 0.94 13.67
N SER A 64 10.96 0.11 14.67
CA SER A 64 11.86 -0.33 15.73
C SER A 64 12.92 -1.35 15.27
N GLY A 65 12.70 -2.04 14.15
CA GLY A 65 13.61 -3.02 13.58
C GLY A 65 12.93 -4.28 13.04
N ASP A 66 13.74 -5.25 12.66
CA ASP A 66 13.30 -6.55 12.13
C ASP A 66 12.98 -7.50 13.30
N TRP A 67 11.83 -8.17 13.22
CA TRP A 67 11.37 -9.17 14.18
C TRP A 67 11.17 -10.52 13.49
N VAL A 68 11.69 -11.59 14.09
CA VAL A 68 11.47 -12.94 13.58
C VAL A 68 10.13 -13.46 14.07
N ILE A 69 9.21 -13.68 13.14
CA ILE A 69 7.82 -14.08 13.46
C ILE A 69 7.77 -15.50 14.03
N SER A 70 8.68 -16.38 13.57
CA SER A 70 8.70 -17.80 13.93
C SER A 70 10.08 -18.41 13.71
N ASP A 71 10.47 -19.35 14.59
CA ASP A 71 11.68 -20.16 14.42
C ASP A 71 11.58 -21.19 13.31
N GLN A 72 10.36 -21.67 13.02
CA GLN A 72 10.13 -22.58 11.91
C GLN A 72 10.31 -21.85 10.57
N PRO A 73 11.18 -22.35 9.68
CA PRO A 73 11.36 -21.78 8.34
C PRO A 73 10.06 -21.74 7.53
N VAL A 74 9.98 -20.83 6.57
CA VAL A 74 8.90 -20.74 5.58
C VAL A 74 8.94 -21.97 4.69
N THR A 75 7.78 -22.61 4.53
CA THR A 75 7.60 -23.78 3.69
C THR A 75 6.99 -23.40 2.35
N ALA A 76 7.03 -24.32 1.39
CA ALA A 76 6.33 -24.14 0.12
C ALA A 76 4.81 -24.04 0.31
N ASP A 77 4.27 -24.66 1.37
CA ASP A 77 2.85 -24.60 1.69
C ASP A 77 2.43 -23.22 2.20
N ASP A 78 3.25 -22.61 3.07
CA ASP A 78 3.03 -21.23 3.52
C ASP A 78 2.92 -20.26 2.33
N LEU A 79 3.85 -20.37 1.37
CA LEU A 79 3.83 -19.53 0.18
C LEU A 79 2.58 -19.78 -0.67
N ARG A 80 2.18 -21.05 -0.86
CA ARG A 80 0.95 -21.39 -1.59
C ARG A 80 -0.30 -20.83 -0.92
N GLN A 81 -0.40 -20.98 0.41
CA GLN A 81 -1.51 -20.43 1.18
C GLN A 81 -1.60 -18.92 1.01
N ALA A 82 -0.47 -18.21 1.13
CA ALA A 82 -0.46 -16.77 0.93
C ALA A 82 -0.88 -16.40 -0.49
N VAL A 83 -0.26 -16.99 -1.52
CA VAL A 83 -0.59 -16.75 -2.93
C VAL A 83 -2.07 -17.03 -3.24
N SER A 84 -2.67 -18.06 -2.65
CA SER A 84 -4.09 -18.40 -2.87
C SER A 84 -5.08 -17.32 -2.42
N LYS A 85 -4.64 -16.40 -1.55
CA LYS A 85 -5.43 -15.29 -1.02
C LYS A 85 -5.17 -13.98 -1.74
N VAL A 86 -4.17 -13.94 -2.61
CA VAL A 86 -3.85 -12.78 -3.43
C VAL A 86 -4.32 -13.06 -4.87
N GLY A 87 -4.69 -12.01 -5.60
CA GLY A 87 -4.98 -12.12 -7.02
C GLY A 87 -3.78 -12.56 -7.86
N ASN A 88 -3.96 -12.55 -9.19
CA ASN A 88 -2.87 -12.86 -10.11
C ASN A 88 -1.75 -11.82 -10.01
N PHE A 89 -0.51 -12.30 -10.07
CA PHE A 89 0.65 -11.41 -10.17
C PHE A 89 0.78 -10.86 -11.60
N SER A 90 1.04 -9.56 -11.72
CA SER A 90 1.34 -8.88 -12.99
C SER A 90 2.73 -9.25 -13.53
N GLU A 91 3.04 -8.75 -14.74
CA GLU A 91 4.32 -9.02 -15.44
C GLU A 91 5.56 -8.63 -14.62
N ASP A 92 5.44 -7.67 -13.71
CA ASP A 92 6.50 -7.21 -12.80
C ASP A 92 6.52 -7.96 -11.45
N ASN A 93 5.81 -9.09 -11.34
CA ASN A 93 5.68 -9.92 -10.14
C ASN A 93 5.06 -9.21 -8.94
N ARG A 94 4.19 -8.22 -9.16
CA ARG A 94 3.43 -7.56 -8.10
C ARG A 94 1.95 -7.96 -8.13
N SER A 95 1.31 -7.89 -6.99
CA SER A 95 -0.13 -8.00 -6.82
C SER A 95 -0.56 -7.13 -5.64
N GLY A 96 -1.85 -6.77 -5.59
CA GLY A 96 -2.43 -6.04 -4.48
C GLY A 96 -3.56 -6.79 -3.80
N ILE A 97 -4.08 -6.17 -2.74
CA ILE A 97 -5.33 -6.57 -2.09
C ILE A 97 -6.37 -5.50 -2.47
N ASN A 98 -7.53 -5.92 -2.94
CA ASN A 98 -8.63 -5.01 -3.31
C ASN A 98 -8.94 -4.05 -2.16
N HIS A 99 -9.33 -2.83 -2.53
CA HIS A 99 -9.67 -1.74 -1.60
C HIS A 99 -8.52 -1.25 -0.71
N SER A 100 -7.28 -1.72 -0.92
CA SER A 100 -6.12 -1.36 -0.09
C SER A 100 -4.97 -0.83 -0.92
N LEU A 101 -3.94 -0.33 -0.22
CA LEU A 101 -2.65 0.04 -0.81
C LEU A 101 -1.56 -1.01 -0.54
N HIS A 102 -1.93 -2.17 0.03
CA HIS A 102 -0.99 -3.24 0.31
C HIS A 102 -0.46 -3.85 -0.98
N ARG A 103 0.81 -4.24 -0.93
CA ARG A 103 1.52 -4.75 -2.10
C ARG A 103 2.23 -6.05 -1.78
N ILE A 104 2.02 -7.05 -2.61
CA ILE A 104 2.64 -8.36 -2.50
C ILE A 104 3.54 -8.53 -3.71
N SER A 105 4.84 -8.68 -3.48
CA SER A 105 5.83 -8.91 -4.53
C SER A 105 6.33 -10.34 -4.44
N ALA A 106 6.28 -11.08 -5.56
CA ALA A 106 6.75 -12.45 -5.63
C ALA A 106 8.19 -12.53 -6.12
N ILE A 107 8.99 -13.36 -5.44
CA ILE A 107 10.32 -13.78 -5.89
C ILE A 107 10.17 -15.14 -6.55
N ARG A 108 10.64 -15.27 -7.79
CA ARG A 108 10.54 -16.52 -8.57
C ARG A 108 11.90 -17.11 -8.87
N ASN A 109 11.97 -18.43 -8.91
CA ASN A 109 13.16 -19.14 -9.39
C ASN A 109 13.18 -19.26 -10.93
N ARG A 110 14.24 -19.87 -11.48
CA ARG A 110 14.40 -20.06 -12.93
C ARG A 110 13.30 -20.91 -13.60
N LYS A 111 12.53 -21.67 -12.82
CA LYS A 111 11.36 -22.44 -13.29
C LYS A 111 10.05 -21.66 -13.12
N ALA A 112 10.12 -20.35 -12.85
CA ALA A 112 9.00 -19.46 -12.58
C ALA A 112 8.18 -19.80 -11.31
N ASN A 113 8.64 -20.71 -10.47
CA ASN A 113 7.97 -21.03 -9.20
C ASN A 113 8.21 -19.91 -8.20
N ILE A 114 7.16 -19.50 -7.47
CA ILE A 114 7.27 -18.56 -6.36
C ILE A 114 8.05 -19.24 -5.22
N ILE A 115 9.17 -18.63 -4.85
CA ILE A 115 10.07 -19.08 -3.77
C ILE A 115 10.20 -18.06 -2.65
N GLY A 116 9.58 -16.89 -2.79
CA GLY A 116 9.49 -15.91 -1.73
C GLY A 116 8.43 -14.86 -1.99
N LEU A 117 8.01 -14.19 -0.93
CA LEU A 117 7.03 -13.10 -0.95
C LEU A 117 7.52 -11.95 -0.07
N THR A 118 7.39 -10.72 -0.57
CA THR A 118 7.51 -9.50 0.22
C THR A 118 6.16 -8.82 0.24
N CYS A 119 5.51 -8.81 1.40
CA CYS A 119 4.19 -8.20 1.61
C CYS A 119 4.39 -6.86 2.33
N ARG A 120 4.13 -5.74 1.65
CA ARG A 120 4.29 -4.38 2.20
C ARG A 120 2.96 -3.80 2.60
N VAL A 121 2.92 -3.19 3.78
CA VAL A 121 1.75 -2.51 4.31
C VAL A 121 1.67 -1.12 3.67
N GLY A 122 0.76 -0.93 2.71
CA GLY A 122 0.39 0.39 2.24
C GLY A 122 -0.47 1.13 3.26
N ARG A 123 -0.31 2.46 3.32
CA ARG A 123 -1.09 3.34 4.20
C ARG A 123 -1.59 4.55 3.42
N ALA A 124 -2.79 4.99 3.75
CA ALA A 124 -3.32 6.26 3.29
C ALA A 124 -3.26 7.29 4.41
N ILE A 125 -2.74 8.47 4.09
CA ILE A 125 -2.70 9.62 4.98
C ILE A 125 -3.61 10.69 4.36
N SER A 126 -4.46 11.29 5.18
CA SER A 126 -5.32 12.42 4.82
C SER A 126 -4.79 13.72 5.42
N GLY A 127 -5.21 14.86 4.88
CA GLY A 127 -4.80 16.21 5.26
C GLY A 127 -3.55 16.73 4.54
N SER A 128 -2.92 15.92 3.67
CA SER A 128 -1.75 16.30 2.87
C SER A 128 -2.02 17.42 1.85
N ALA A 129 -3.24 17.52 1.33
CA ALA A 129 -3.61 18.53 0.33
C ALA A 129 -4.24 19.81 0.92
N GLU A 130 -4.43 19.90 2.24
CA GLU A 130 -5.20 20.98 2.84
C GLU A 130 -4.55 22.36 2.64
N MET A 131 -3.22 22.42 2.73
CA MET A 131 -2.47 23.68 2.55
C MET A 131 -2.55 24.27 1.14
N ILE A 132 -2.91 23.46 0.14
CA ILE A 132 -3.04 23.89 -1.26
C ILE A 132 -4.48 23.76 -1.77
N ARG A 133 -5.45 23.66 -0.86
CA ARG A 133 -6.84 23.36 -1.19
C ARG A 133 -7.47 24.43 -2.09
N ASP A 134 -7.14 25.69 -1.86
CA ASP A 134 -7.53 26.81 -2.70
C ASP A 134 -7.05 26.66 -4.15
N LEU A 135 -5.79 26.25 -4.35
CA LEU A 135 -5.21 25.99 -5.67
C LEU A 135 -5.91 24.81 -6.36
N VAL A 136 -6.17 23.74 -5.62
CA VAL A 136 -6.87 22.53 -6.12
C VAL A 136 -8.29 22.87 -6.58
N VAL A 137 -9.03 23.63 -5.77
CA VAL A 137 -10.40 24.05 -6.10
C VAL A 137 -10.41 25.04 -7.26
N GLY A 138 -9.40 25.91 -7.34
CA GLY A 138 -9.21 26.89 -8.42
C GLY A 138 -9.15 26.27 -9.82
N GLY A 139 -8.83 24.97 -9.95
CA GLY A 139 -8.98 24.22 -11.18
C GLY A 139 -7.90 24.42 -12.24
N GLY A 140 -6.83 25.14 -11.90
CA GLY A 140 -5.64 25.23 -12.73
C GLY A 140 -4.84 23.92 -12.76
N SER A 141 -3.88 23.83 -13.67
CA SER A 141 -2.95 22.71 -13.74
C SER A 141 -1.94 22.78 -12.58
N ILE A 142 -1.78 21.67 -11.87
CA ILE A 142 -0.84 21.55 -10.74
C ILE A 142 0.21 20.49 -11.08
N LEU A 143 1.49 20.84 -10.91
CA LEU A 143 2.62 19.93 -11.04
C LEU A 143 3.28 19.73 -9.67
N VAL A 144 3.34 18.48 -9.21
CA VAL A 144 3.95 18.12 -7.92
C VAL A 144 5.34 17.52 -8.16
N ILE A 145 6.39 18.21 -7.69
CA ILE A 145 7.79 17.79 -7.85
C ILE A 145 8.45 17.62 -6.48
N GLY A 146 9.35 16.65 -6.37
CA GLY A 146 10.17 16.46 -5.17
C GLY A 146 10.90 15.11 -5.18
N PRO A 147 11.89 14.93 -4.28
CA PRO A 147 12.63 13.69 -4.16
C PRO A 147 11.74 12.45 -3.93
N PRO A 148 12.24 11.22 -4.17
CA PRO A 148 11.53 10.00 -3.76
C PRO A 148 11.17 10.02 -2.26
N GLY A 149 10.00 9.47 -1.91
CA GLY A 149 9.58 9.33 -0.50
C GLY A 149 8.98 10.57 0.17
N VAL A 150 8.95 11.75 -0.45
CA VAL A 150 8.43 12.99 0.17
C VAL A 150 6.90 13.14 0.19
N GLY A 151 6.15 12.09 -0.15
CA GLY A 151 4.68 12.11 -0.07
C GLY A 151 3.94 12.65 -1.29
N LYS A 152 4.59 12.78 -2.45
CA LYS A 152 3.95 13.24 -3.71
C LYS A 152 2.69 12.45 -4.06
N THR A 153 2.77 11.12 -4.02
CA THR A 153 1.63 10.24 -4.34
C THR A 153 0.50 10.39 -3.33
N THR A 154 0.82 10.60 -2.06
CA THR A 154 -0.17 10.88 -1.00
C THR A 154 -0.94 12.16 -1.31
N LEU A 155 -0.23 13.23 -1.68
CA LEU A 155 -0.82 14.49 -2.09
C LEU A 155 -1.75 14.33 -3.30
N ILE A 156 -1.28 13.68 -4.37
CA ILE A 156 -2.07 13.46 -5.60
C ILE A 156 -3.34 12.64 -5.31
N ARG A 157 -3.24 11.60 -4.49
CA ARG A 157 -4.38 10.76 -4.10
C ARG A 157 -5.46 11.60 -3.42
N GLU A 158 -5.06 12.48 -2.51
CA GLU A 158 -6.00 13.33 -1.80
C GLU A 158 -6.58 14.44 -2.66
N ILE A 159 -5.79 15.04 -3.57
CA ILE A 159 -6.29 15.98 -4.58
C ILE A 159 -7.42 15.33 -5.38
N ALA A 160 -7.22 14.09 -5.84
CA ALA A 160 -8.24 13.37 -6.59
C ALA A 160 -9.53 13.16 -5.77
N ARG A 161 -9.40 12.77 -4.49
CA ARG A 161 -10.54 12.64 -3.57
C ARG A 161 -11.29 13.96 -3.38
N ILE A 162 -10.58 15.06 -3.11
CA ILE A 162 -11.18 16.39 -2.92
C ILE A 162 -11.95 16.79 -4.18
N LEU A 163 -11.34 16.65 -5.36
CA LEU A 163 -11.98 17.00 -6.62
C LEU A 163 -13.23 16.14 -6.91
N ALA A 164 -13.15 14.83 -6.66
CA ALA A 164 -14.23 13.89 -6.95
C ALA A 164 -15.39 13.97 -5.95
N ASP A 165 -15.12 13.99 -4.66
CA ASP A 165 -16.15 13.88 -3.62
C ASP A 165 -16.71 15.24 -3.24
N GLU A 166 -15.83 16.20 -2.91
CA GLU A 166 -16.22 17.53 -2.45
C GLU A 166 -16.55 18.43 -3.64
N GLY A 167 -15.67 18.45 -4.65
CA GLY A 167 -15.86 19.20 -5.88
C GLY A 167 -16.93 18.59 -6.81
N LYS A 168 -17.39 17.37 -6.53
CA LYS A 168 -18.36 16.60 -7.35
C LYS A 168 -17.95 16.52 -8.83
N LYS A 169 -16.64 16.59 -9.13
CA LYS A 169 -16.11 16.53 -10.49
C LYS A 169 -16.00 15.08 -10.96
N ARG A 170 -16.06 14.88 -12.27
CA ARG A 170 -15.71 13.60 -12.90
C ARG A 170 -14.20 13.52 -13.01
N VAL A 171 -13.57 12.74 -12.14
CA VAL A 171 -12.11 12.60 -12.07
C VAL A 171 -11.71 11.24 -12.63
N ILE A 172 -10.69 11.23 -13.49
CA ILE A 172 -10.01 10.02 -13.97
C ILE A 172 -8.55 10.11 -13.56
N ILE A 173 -8.06 9.08 -12.88
CA ILE A 173 -6.65 8.88 -12.53
C ILE A 173 -6.08 7.91 -13.54
N VAL A 174 -5.03 8.33 -14.25
CA VAL A 174 -4.21 7.45 -15.08
C VAL A 174 -3.04 7.00 -14.21
N ASP A 175 -3.09 5.75 -13.74
CA ASP A 175 -2.14 5.20 -12.77
C ASP A 175 -1.19 4.22 -13.46
N THR A 176 0.08 4.59 -13.50
CA THR A 176 1.10 3.89 -14.28
C THR A 176 1.82 2.84 -13.45
N SER A 177 2.08 3.16 -12.19
CA SER A 177 2.81 2.31 -11.24
C SER A 177 1.91 1.62 -10.22
N ASN A 178 0.60 1.86 -10.29
CA ASN A 178 -0.43 1.45 -9.34
C ASN A 178 -0.23 2.02 -7.92
N GLU A 179 0.47 3.15 -7.80
CA GLU A 179 0.76 3.75 -6.49
C GLU A 179 -0.40 4.60 -5.96
N ILE A 180 -1.23 5.16 -6.84
CA ILE A 180 -2.29 6.10 -6.44
C ILE A 180 -3.51 5.32 -5.95
N GLY A 181 -4.01 4.38 -6.76
CA GLY A 181 -5.19 3.58 -6.43
C GLY A 181 -4.89 2.23 -5.78
N GLY A 182 -3.63 1.81 -5.71
CA GLY A 182 -3.21 0.49 -5.21
C GLY A 182 -3.08 -0.56 -6.31
N ASP A 183 -2.50 -1.72 -5.98
CA ASP A 183 -2.23 -2.82 -6.94
C ASP A 183 -3.44 -3.75 -7.16
N GLY A 184 -4.53 -3.64 -6.37
CA GLY A 184 -5.75 -4.45 -6.55
C GLY A 184 -6.64 -3.95 -7.69
N ASP A 185 -7.56 -4.80 -8.17
CA ASP A 185 -8.53 -4.46 -9.24
C ASP A 185 -9.51 -3.38 -8.79
N VAL A 186 -9.93 -3.45 -7.51
CA VAL A 186 -10.78 -2.43 -6.90
C VAL A 186 -9.89 -1.42 -6.15
N PRO A 187 -9.93 -0.12 -6.51
CA PRO A 187 -9.01 0.86 -5.96
C PRO A 187 -9.30 1.17 -4.48
N HIS A 188 -8.26 1.62 -3.77
CA HIS A 188 -8.36 2.10 -2.40
C HIS A 188 -9.29 3.33 -2.30
N SER A 189 -10.09 3.39 -1.22
CA SER A 189 -11.11 4.44 -0.98
C SER A 189 -10.55 5.87 -0.95
N GLY A 190 -9.27 6.02 -0.68
CA GLY A 190 -8.56 7.30 -0.60
C GLY A 190 -8.55 8.14 -1.89
N ILE A 191 -8.96 7.60 -3.05
CA ILE A 191 -9.17 8.39 -4.26
C ILE A 191 -10.62 8.94 -4.39
N GLY A 192 -11.48 8.66 -3.42
CA GLY A 192 -12.90 9.01 -3.45
C GLY A 192 -13.64 8.29 -4.59
N ARG A 193 -14.61 8.97 -5.20
CA ARG A 193 -15.35 8.47 -6.38
C ARG A 193 -14.58 8.58 -7.70
N SER A 194 -13.29 8.90 -7.66
CA SER A 194 -12.45 8.96 -8.86
C SER A 194 -12.42 7.61 -9.57
N ARG A 195 -12.46 7.63 -10.90
CA ARG A 195 -12.22 6.43 -11.70
C ARG A 195 -10.71 6.24 -11.89
N ARG A 196 -10.24 5.00 -11.91
CA ARG A 196 -8.84 4.66 -12.17
C ARG A 196 -8.72 3.92 -13.49
N MET A 197 -7.75 4.32 -14.31
CA MET A 197 -7.27 3.59 -15.47
C MET A 197 -5.85 3.10 -15.15
N GLN A 198 -5.64 1.78 -15.17
CA GLN A 198 -4.31 1.19 -15.03
C GLN A 198 -3.64 1.12 -16.40
N VAL A 199 -2.42 1.64 -16.51
CA VAL A 199 -1.67 1.60 -17.77
C VAL A 199 -0.94 0.27 -17.91
N PRO A 200 -1.23 -0.57 -18.93
CA PRO A 200 -0.68 -1.93 -19.01
C PRO A 200 0.84 -1.97 -19.23
N LYS A 201 1.39 -1.02 -20.00
CA LYS A 201 2.81 -0.95 -20.34
C LYS A 201 3.34 0.45 -20.08
N VAL A 202 4.07 0.60 -18.99
CA VAL A 202 4.72 1.88 -18.63
C VAL A 202 5.66 2.35 -19.73
N THR A 203 6.35 1.41 -20.39
CA THR A 203 7.32 1.67 -21.45
C THR A 203 6.73 2.28 -22.73
N MET A 204 5.41 2.26 -22.90
CA MET A 204 4.71 2.77 -24.09
C MET A 204 4.18 4.20 -23.92
N GLN A 205 4.53 4.91 -22.84
CA GLN A 205 3.95 6.23 -22.55
C GLN A 205 4.58 7.40 -23.31
N HIS A 206 5.77 7.20 -23.86
CA HIS A 206 6.57 8.27 -24.47
C HIS A 206 6.63 8.20 -26.01
N ASN A 207 5.91 7.23 -26.61
CA ASN A 207 5.89 6.98 -28.06
C ASN A 207 4.48 7.11 -28.61
#